data_AF-A0AAN6W931-F1
#
_entry.id   AF-A0AAN6W931-F1
#
_cell.length_a   1.000
_cell.length_b   1.000
_cell.length_c   1.000
_cell.angle_alpha   90.00
_cell.angle_beta   90.00
_cell.angle_gamma   90.00
#
_symmetry.space_group_name_H-M   'P 1'
#
loop_
_entity.id
_entity.type
_entity.pdbx_description
1 polymer ?
#
loop_
_entity_poly.entity_id
_entity_poly.type
_entity_poly.pdbx_seq_one_letter_code
_entity_poly.pdbx_strand_id
1 'polypeptide(L)'
;MVSFRLMVLALALGASAKPVDSDALEARQDEADKIDGCATVRCAKGTNCKVLLGRPLCVPIDARETKCGTAVCTAGLVCCNASCNLCTRPDMMCTQQVCDSPDTKPPPIVEPPTVEDRICGTKICPVGQECCNSSCGYCRAPGQGCTKELCAPTRVQCGKVVCTNGNVCCNSSCGICTPPGGFCTQQFCAS
;
A
#
# COMPACT_ATOMS: atom_id res chain seq x y z
N MET A 1 33.64 23.53 53.39
CA MET A 1 35.06 23.11 53.43
C MET A 1 35.20 22.01 54.48
N VAL A 2 35.67 20.83 54.03
CA VAL A 2 36.47 19.80 54.74
C VAL A 2 35.88 19.23 56.05
N SER A 3 35.27 18.04 56.05
CA SER A 3 35.88 16.71 56.25
C SER A 3 36.59 16.54 57.61
N PHE A 4 36.12 15.62 58.45
CA PHE A 4 36.93 14.49 58.95
C PHE A 4 36.09 13.56 59.84
N ARG A 5 36.20 12.25 59.58
CA ARG A 5 35.54 11.18 60.32
C ARG A 5 36.19 10.98 61.69
N LEU A 6 35.43 10.57 62.71
CA LEU A 6 35.97 9.79 63.82
C LEU A 6 34.96 8.74 64.34
N MET A 7 35.31 7.49 64.02
CA MET A 7 35.16 6.24 64.78
C MET A 7 34.06 6.15 65.85
N VAL A 8 32.98 5.41 65.54
CA VAL A 8 32.09 4.83 66.54
C VAL A 8 32.68 3.50 66.99
N LEU A 9 33.05 3.42 68.27
CA LEU A 9 33.41 2.18 68.97
C LEU A 9 32.24 1.19 68.91
N ALA A 10 32.52 -0.02 68.43
CA ALA A 10 31.69 -1.19 68.66
C ALA A 10 32.05 -1.80 70.03
N LEU A 11 31.07 -1.94 70.92
CA LEU A 11 31.12 -2.86 72.05
C LEU A 11 29.83 -3.71 72.03
N ALA A 12 30.05 -4.99 71.77
CA ALA A 12 29.06 -6.03 71.59
C ALA A 12 28.53 -6.56 72.92
N LEU A 13 27.23 -6.89 72.98
CA LEU A 13 26.66 -7.84 73.95
C LEU A 13 25.57 -8.66 73.24
N GLY A 14 25.70 -9.97 73.40
CA GLY A 14 25.14 -10.97 72.51
C GLY A 14 23.70 -11.40 72.81
N ALA A 15 23.13 -12.06 71.80
CA ALA A 15 22.10 -13.06 71.96
C ALA A 15 22.39 -14.17 70.94
N SER A 16 22.69 -15.37 71.43
CA SER A 16 22.80 -16.58 70.61
C SER A 16 21.43 -16.91 70.04
N ALA A 17 21.11 -16.41 68.85
CA ALA A 17 20.13 -17.02 67.98
C ALA A 17 20.87 -18.09 67.17
N LYS A 18 20.41 -19.35 67.26
CA LYS A 18 20.84 -20.40 66.33
C LYS A 18 20.62 -19.88 64.90
N PRO A 19 21.52 -20.16 63.94
CA PRO A 19 21.20 -19.89 62.55
C PRO A 19 19.91 -20.65 62.25
N VAL A 20 18.86 -19.91 61.89
CA VAL A 20 17.77 -20.51 61.13
C VAL A 20 18.42 -20.79 59.78
N ASP A 21 18.67 -22.06 59.48
CA ASP A 21 19.08 -22.48 58.15
C ASP A 21 18.09 -21.88 57.15
N SER A 22 18.57 -20.94 56.33
CA SER A 22 17.78 -20.30 55.28
C SER A 22 17.19 -21.35 54.32
N ASP A 23 17.86 -22.51 54.19
CA ASP A 23 17.44 -23.65 53.39
C ASP A 23 16.09 -24.27 53.84
N ALA A 24 15.67 -24.11 55.10
CA ALA A 24 14.41 -24.67 55.59
C ALA A 24 13.18 -23.78 55.29
N LEU A 25 13.38 -22.50 54.95
CA LEU A 25 12.31 -21.59 54.53
C LEU A 25 12.08 -21.65 53.01
N GLU A 26 13.14 -21.88 52.24
CA GLU A 26 13.07 -21.99 50.78
C GLU A 26 12.31 -23.26 50.34
N ALA A 27 12.41 -24.37 51.09
CA ALA A 27 11.65 -25.60 50.83
C ALA A 27 10.13 -25.54 51.10
N ARG A 28 9.61 -24.42 51.62
CA ARG A 28 8.15 -24.17 51.74
C ARG A 28 7.65 -23.17 50.69
N GLN A 29 8.54 -22.51 49.96
CA GLN A 29 8.21 -21.53 48.93
C GLN A 29 8.24 -22.12 47.51
N ASP A 30 8.91 -23.27 47.32
CA ASP A 30 8.94 -23.96 46.02
C ASP A 30 7.68 -24.81 45.71
N GLU A 31 6.89 -25.18 46.72
CA GLU A 31 5.66 -26.00 46.53
C GLU A 31 4.40 -25.13 46.27
N ALA A 32 4.53 -23.80 46.25
CA ALA A 32 3.44 -22.89 45.92
C ALA A 32 3.56 -22.30 44.49
N ASP A 33 4.73 -22.40 43.86
CA ASP A 33 5.03 -21.77 42.56
C ASP A 33 4.78 -22.68 41.34
N LYS A 34 4.39 -23.95 41.56
CA LYS A 34 3.95 -24.84 40.46
C LYS A 34 2.60 -25.47 40.71
N ILE A 35 1.66 -24.68 41.23
CA ILE A 35 0.25 -24.99 40.99
C ILE A 35 0.03 -24.68 39.51
N ASP A 36 0.09 -25.72 38.66
CA ASP A 36 -0.47 -25.63 37.31
C ASP A 36 -1.93 -25.19 37.48
N GLY A 37 -2.19 -23.90 37.22
CA GLY A 37 -3.48 -23.29 37.49
C GLY A 37 -4.63 -24.01 36.77
N CYS A 38 -4.33 -24.84 35.77
CA CYS A 38 -5.28 -25.64 35.03
C CYS A 38 -5.42 -27.09 35.50
N ALA A 39 -4.64 -27.55 36.48
CA ALA A 39 -4.59 -28.95 36.91
C ALA A 39 -5.94 -29.52 37.38
N THR A 40 -6.80 -28.70 37.98
CA THR A 40 -8.11 -29.11 38.51
C THR A 40 -9.29 -28.58 37.70
N VAL A 41 -9.04 -27.84 36.61
CA VAL A 41 -10.08 -27.14 35.85
C VAL A 41 -10.61 -28.04 34.74
N ARG A 42 -11.90 -28.39 34.82
CA ARG A 42 -12.60 -29.14 33.77
C ARG A 42 -13.42 -28.19 32.91
N CYS A 43 -12.94 -27.96 31.69
CA CYS A 43 -13.61 -27.12 30.72
C CYS A 43 -14.66 -27.91 29.90
N ALA A 44 -15.71 -27.23 29.44
CA ALA A 44 -16.74 -27.83 28.59
C ALA A 44 -16.18 -28.25 27.22
N LYS A 45 -16.89 -29.15 26.51
CA LYS A 45 -16.50 -29.56 25.14
C LYS A 45 -16.31 -28.32 24.26
N GLY A 46 -15.17 -28.23 23.58
CA GLY A 46 -14.83 -27.06 22.75
C GLY A 46 -14.12 -25.93 23.51
N THR A 47 -13.74 -26.11 24.78
CA THR A 47 -12.92 -25.16 25.55
C THR A 47 -11.69 -25.84 26.17
N ASN A 48 -10.58 -25.11 26.30
CA ASN A 48 -9.35 -25.53 26.97
C ASN A 48 -9.01 -24.54 28.09
N CYS A 49 -8.37 -25.04 29.17
CA CYS A 49 -7.92 -24.17 30.25
C CYS A 49 -6.63 -23.44 29.87
N LYS A 50 -6.57 -22.13 30.11
CA LYS A 50 -5.35 -21.31 30.07
C LYS A 50 -5.27 -20.40 31.28
N VAL A 51 -4.08 -20.20 31.84
CA VAL A 51 -3.86 -19.20 32.89
C VAL A 51 -3.68 -17.82 32.25
N LEU A 52 -4.63 -16.91 32.46
CA LEU A 52 -4.59 -15.52 31.98
C LEU A 52 -4.64 -14.56 33.16
N LEU A 53 -3.67 -13.65 33.28
CA LEU A 53 -3.55 -12.72 34.43
C LEU A 53 -3.49 -13.46 35.78
N GLY A 54 -2.75 -14.57 35.84
CA GLY A 54 -2.54 -15.33 37.07
C GLY A 54 -3.74 -16.18 37.53
N ARG A 55 -4.81 -16.29 36.72
CA ARG A 55 -6.00 -17.11 37.03
C ARG A 55 -6.34 -18.07 35.88
N PRO A 56 -6.84 -19.29 36.16
CA PRO A 56 -7.26 -20.20 35.11
C PRO A 56 -8.59 -19.77 34.50
N LEU A 57 -8.66 -19.76 33.17
CA LEU A 57 -9.85 -19.44 32.40
C LEU A 57 -10.07 -20.53 31.33
N CYS A 58 -11.29 -21.05 31.24
CA CYS A 58 -11.70 -21.87 30.11
C CYS A 58 -11.94 -20.96 28.91
N VAL A 59 -11.06 -21.04 27.92
CA VAL A 59 -11.20 -20.31 26.66
C VAL A 59 -11.63 -21.29 25.56
N PRO A 60 -12.37 -20.86 24.54
CA PRO A 60 -12.65 -21.70 23.38
C PRO A 60 -11.36 -22.33 22.82
N ILE A 61 -11.40 -23.59 22.40
CA ILE A 61 -10.25 -24.25 21.75
C ILE A 61 -9.89 -23.48 20.47
N ASP A 62 -10.90 -22.88 19.84
CA ASP A 62 -10.81 -22.00 18.66
C ASP A 62 -10.51 -20.53 19.03
N ALA A 63 -10.33 -20.20 20.31
CA ALA A 63 -9.71 -18.95 20.76
C ALA A 63 -8.19 -19.03 20.69
N ARG A 64 -7.65 -20.06 20.02
CA ARG A 64 -6.33 -19.94 19.43
C ARG A 64 -6.49 -18.97 18.27
N GLU A 65 -6.06 -17.73 18.53
CA GLU A 65 -5.43 -16.89 17.52
C GLU A 65 -4.76 -17.77 16.46
N THR A 66 -5.48 -18.06 15.38
CA THR A 66 -5.02 -19.02 14.40
C THR A 66 -4.15 -18.20 13.46
N LYS A 67 -2.83 -18.37 13.61
CA LYS A 67 -1.90 -17.75 12.67
C LYS A 67 -2.25 -18.19 11.25
N CYS A 68 -2.42 -17.22 10.37
CA CYS A 68 -2.71 -17.40 8.96
C CYS A 68 -1.77 -16.46 8.20
N GLY A 69 -0.59 -16.99 7.86
CA GLY A 69 0.54 -16.16 7.44
C GLY A 69 0.97 -15.20 8.55
N THR A 70 0.97 -13.90 8.25
CA THR A 70 1.20 -12.80 9.20
C THR A 70 -0.08 -12.33 9.91
N ALA A 71 -1.27 -12.70 9.41
CA ALA A 71 -2.52 -12.42 10.09
C ALA A 71 -2.79 -13.41 11.22
N VAL A 72 -3.65 -13.00 12.13
CA VAL A 72 -4.14 -13.82 13.21
C VAL A 72 -5.67 -13.80 13.20
N CYS A 73 -6.28 -14.97 12.99
CA CYS A 73 -7.73 -15.07 12.87
C CYS A 73 -8.40 -14.92 14.25
N THR A 74 -9.47 -14.11 14.29
CA THR A 74 -10.32 -13.95 15.47
C THR A 74 -11.12 -15.23 15.75
N ALA A 75 -11.65 -15.37 16.97
CA ALA A 75 -12.43 -16.54 17.38
C ALA A 75 -13.57 -16.84 16.40
N GLY A 76 -13.72 -18.11 16.03
CA GLY A 76 -14.75 -18.59 15.10
C GLY A 76 -14.37 -18.51 13.61
N LEU A 77 -13.18 -18.00 13.28
CA LEU A 77 -12.63 -18.03 11.92
C LEU A 77 -11.52 -19.08 11.79
N VAL A 78 -11.39 -19.66 10.60
CA VAL A 78 -10.32 -20.60 10.22
C VAL A 78 -9.40 -19.96 9.19
N CYS A 79 -8.14 -20.37 9.16
CA CYS A 79 -7.22 -19.93 8.11
C CYS A 79 -7.66 -20.51 6.77
N CYS A 80 -8.07 -19.64 5.86
CA CYS A 80 -8.48 -19.96 4.50
C CYS A 80 -7.23 -20.15 3.63
N ASN A 81 -6.35 -19.15 3.63
CA ASN A 81 -5.15 -19.12 2.80
C ASN A 81 -4.04 -18.35 3.52
N ALA A 82 -2.98 -19.08 3.91
CA ALA A 82 -1.88 -18.51 4.67
C ALA A 82 -1.02 -17.53 3.86
N SER A 83 -0.78 -17.80 2.57
CA SER A 83 -0.04 -16.87 1.70
C SER A 83 -0.78 -15.55 1.52
N CYS A 84 -2.11 -15.58 1.55
CA CYS A 84 -2.95 -14.39 1.40
C CYS A 84 -3.39 -13.79 2.74
N ASN A 85 -2.92 -14.31 3.88
CA ASN A 85 -3.35 -13.89 5.22
C ASN A 85 -4.87 -13.88 5.41
N LEU A 86 -5.59 -14.79 4.74
CA LEU A 86 -7.05 -14.76 4.63
C LEU A 86 -7.69 -15.70 5.65
N CYS A 87 -8.53 -15.12 6.53
CA CYS A 87 -9.37 -15.85 7.47
C CYS A 87 -10.81 -15.96 6.93
N THR A 88 -11.46 -17.10 7.09
CA THR A 88 -12.84 -17.32 6.65
C THR A 88 -13.65 -18.12 7.67
N ARG A 89 -14.95 -18.28 7.43
CA ARG A 89 -15.81 -19.17 8.24
C ARG A 89 -15.54 -20.64 7.88
N PRO A 90 -15.70 -21.59 8.82
CA PRO A 90 -15.42 -23.01 8.59
C PRO A 90 -16.09 -23.63 7.35
N ASP A 91 -17.29 -23.18 6.99
CA ASP A 91 -18.10 -23.77 5.91
C ASP A 91 -17.88 -23.13 4.52
N MET A 92 -16.91 -22.23 4.40
CA MET A 92 -16.61 -21.56 3.13
C MET A 92 -15.56 -22.36 2.34
N MET A 93 -15.77 -22.47 1.02
CA MET A 93 -14.74 -22.95 0.11
C MET A 93 -13.60 -21.94 -0.02
N CYS A 94 -12.37 -22.44 -0.08
CA CYS A 94 -11.19 -21.60 -0.19
C CYS A 94 -10.36 -21.92 -1.44
N THR A 95 -9.79 -20.88 -2.05
CA THR A 95 -8.82 -21.02 -3.14
C THR A 95 -7.39 -20.93 -2.58
N GLN A 96 -6.56 -21.93 -2.89
CA GLN A 96 -5.17 -22.02 -2.43
C GLN A 96 -4.21 -21.32 -3.40
N GLN A 97 -4.50 -20.05 -3.74
CA GLN A 97 -3.61 -19.22 -4.55
C GLN A 97 -2.39 -18.77 -3.74
N VAL A 98 -1.24 -18.59 -4.40
CA VAL A 98 -0.04 -18.02 -3.77
C VAL A 98 -0.11 -16.51 -3.93
N CYS A 99 -0.29 -15.77 -2.82
CA CYS A 99 -0.22 -14.30 -2.81
C CYS A 99 1.21 -13.77 -2.59
N ASP A 100 2.15 -14.64 -2.22
CA ASP A 100 3.57 -14.33 -2.02
C ASP A 100 4.37 -14.38 -3.33
N SER A 101 3.79 -13.96 -4.46
CA SER A 101 4.63 -13.74 -5.64
C SER A 101 5.41 -12.43 -5.46
N PRO A 102 6.76 -12.47 -5.31
CA PRO A 102 7.57 -11.25 -5.43
C PRO A 102 7.43 -10.59 -6.82
N ASP A 103 6.82 -11.31 -7.78
CA ASP A 103 6.65 -10.88 -9.17
C ASP A 103 5.30 -10.23 -9.49
N THR A 104 4.35 -10.17 -8.55
CA THR A 104 3.29 -9.17 -8.66
C THR A 104 3.78 -7.90 -7.99
N LYS A 105 4.77 -7.24 -8.62
CA LYS A 105 4.67 -5.79 -8.70
C LYS A 105 3.24 -5.55 -9.16
N PRO A 106 2.37 -4.86 -8.38
CA PRO A 106 1.11 -4.40 -8.93
C PRO A 106 1.45 -3.82 -10.30
N PRO A 107 0.74 -4.17 -11.39
CA PRO A 107 1.00 -3.50 -12.66
C PRO A 107 1.13 -2.04 -12.31
N PRO A 108 2.26 -1.37 -12.67
CA PRO A 108 2.50 -0.02 -12.22
C PRO A 108 1.18 0.70 -12.40
N ILE A 109 0.66 1.30 -11.32
CA ILE A 109 -0.51 2.16 -11.44
C ILE A 109 -0.02 3.16 -12.48
N VAL A 110 -0.44 2.96 -13.73
CA VAL A 110 -0.12 3.87 -14.81
C VAL A 110 -0.96 5.05 -14.39
N GLU A 111 -0.33 5.97 -13.65
CA GLU A 111 -0.91 7.27 -13.41
C GLU A 111 -1.46 7.70 -14.78
N PRO A 112 -2.76 8.05 -14.86
CA PRO A 112 -3.33 8.43 -16.13
C PRO A 112 -2.39 9.46 -16.73
N PRO A 113 -1.91 9.25 -17.99
CA PRO A 113 -0.87 10.09 -18.56
C PRO A 113 -1.29 11.54 -18.36
N THR A 114 -0.41 12.30 -17.72
CA THR A 114 -0.67 13.73 -17.48
C THR A 114 -0.90 14.37 -18.84
N VAL A 115 -1.65 15.49 -18.86
CA VAL A 115 -2.03 16.14 -20.14
C VAL A 115 -0.81 16.44 -21.01
N GLU A 116 0.34 16.65 -20.38
CA GLU A 116 1.65 16.92 -20.97
C GLU A 116 2.15 15.77 -21.86
N ASP A 117 1.98 14.51 -21.46
CA ASP A 117 2.42 13.34 -22.24
C ASP A 117 1.56 13.07 -23.47
N ARG A 118 0.40 13.74 -23.56
CA ARG A 118 -0.58 13.55 -24.63
C ARG A 118 -0.51 14.65 -25.68
N ILE A 119 0.42 15.60 -25.58
CA ILE A 119 0.56 16.68 -26.55
C ILE A 119 1.20 16.15 -27.84
N CYS A 120 0.50 16.31 -28.95
CA CYS A 120 0.94 15.93 -30.29
C CYS A 120 0.78 17.12 -31.23
N GLY A 121 1.87 17.87 -31.42
CA GLY A 121 1.83 19.13 -32.16
C GLY A 121 0.95 20.17 -31.46
N THR A 122 -0.15 20.55 -32.11
CA THR A 122 -1.14 21.50 -31.59
C THR A 122 -2.36 20.83 -30.93
N LYS A 123 -2.40 19.49 -30.86
CA LYS A 123 -3.54 18.73 -30.33
C LYS A 123 -3.15 17.89 -29.12
N ILE A 124 -4.15 17.51 -28.31
CA ILE A 124 -3.99 16.57 -27.21
C ILE A 124 -4.63 15.24 -27.65
N CYS A 125 -3.85 14.15 -27.62
CA CYS A 125 -4.31 12.83 -27.99
C CYS A 125 -5.34 12.27 -26.99
N PRO A 126 -6.32 11.47 -27.45
CA PRO A 126 -7.23 10.76 -26.55
C PRO A 126 -6.49 9.87 -25.54
N VAL A 127 -7.13 9.56 -24.42
CA VAL A 127 -6.58 8.64 -23.42
C VAL A 127 -6.32 7.29 -24.07
N GLY A 128 -5.13 6.72 -23.83
CA GLY A 128 -4.73 5.42 -24.39
C GLY A 128 -4.21 5.48 -25.83
N GLN A 129 -4.06 6.67 -26.43
CA GLN A 129 -3.37 6.84 -27.72
C GLN A 129 -1.97 7.44 -27.53
N GLU A 130 -1.09 7.17 -28.49
CA GLU A 130 0.26 7.72 -28.56
C GLU A 130 0.37 8.73 -29.72
N CYS A 131 1.24 9.74 -29.57
CA CYS A 131 1.53 10.67 -30.65
C CYS A 131 2.33 9.96 -31.75
N CYS A 132 1.72 9.80 -32.92
CA CYS A 132 2.39 9.24 -34.09
C CYS A 132 3.27 10.30 -34.76
N ASN A 133 2.69 11.47 -35.02
CA ASN A 133 3.34 12.51 -35.78
C ASN A 133 3.03 13.89 -35.20
N SER A 134 3.99 14.43 -34.45
CA SER A 134 3.88 15.75 -33.84
C SER A 134 3.80 16.88 -34.86
N SER A 135 4.36 16.71 -36.07
CA SER A 135 4.26 17.73 -37.12
C SER A 135 2.82 17.86 -37.65
N CYS A 136 2.06 16.76 -37.62
CA CYS A 136 0.70 16.69 -38.16
C CYS A 136 -0.38 16.64 -37.08
N GLY A 137 0.00 16.51 -35.80
CA GLY A 137 -0.91 16.27 -34.69
C GLY A 137 -1.69 14.96 -34.82
N TYR A 138 -1.08 13.93 -35.40
CA TYR A 138 -1.71 12.62 -35.57
C TYR A 138 -1.48 11.72 -34.37
N CYS A 139 -2.58 11.29 -33.77
CA CYS A 139 -2.64 10.33 -32.66
C CYS A 139 -3.03 8.96 -33.19
N ARG A 140 -2.56 7.89 -32.54
CA ARG A 140 -2.88 6.52 -32.94
C ARG A 140 -2.94 5.57 -31.75
N ALA A 141 -3.51 4.38 -31.99
CA ALA A 141 -3.48 3.31 -31.02
C ALA A 141 -2.04 2.74 -30.87
N PRO A 142 -1.68 2.24 -29.67
CA PRO A 142 -0.44 1.50 -29.47
C PRO A 142 -0.32 0.31 -30.45
N GLY A 143 0.87 0.09 -31.00
CA GLY A 143 1.18 -1.05 -31.89
C GLY A 143 0.77 -0.93 -33.37
N GLN A 144 0.05 0.10 -33.80
CA GLN A 144 -0.14 0.43 -35.22
C GLN A 144 1.18 0.86 -35.94
N GLY A 145 1.18 0.90 -37.27
CA GLY A 145 2.27 1.56 -38.03
C GLY A 145 2.18 3.07 -37.94
N CYS A 146 3.31 3.78 -38.04
CA CYS A 146 3.33 5.24 -38.02
C CYS A 146 4.23 5.81 -39.14
N THR A 147 3.77 6.89 -39.77
CA THR A 147 4.53 7.64 -40.77
C THR A 147 5.13 8.90 -40.13
N LYS A 148 6.47 8.97 -40.10
CA LYS A 148 7.21 10.16 -39.66
C LYS A 148 7.42 11.14 -40.82
N GLU A 149 6.32 11.58 -41.41
CA GLU A 149 6.36 12.61 -42.45
C GLU A 149 6.49 13.99 -41.81
N LEU A 150 7.31 14.86 -42.40
CA LEU A 150 7.22 16.27 -42.09
C LEU A 150 5.94 16.79 -42.77
N CYS A 151 4.91 17.10 -41.99
CA CYS A 151 3.86 17.95 -42.51
C CYS A 151 4.52 19.28 -42.89
N ALA A 152 4.79 19.46 -44.18
CA ALA A 152 5.26 20.74 -44.69
C ALA A 152 4.27 21.82 -44.22
N PRO A 153 4.73 23.03 -43.85
CA PRO A 153 3.80 24.13 -43.73
C PRO A 153 3.12 24.22 -45.10
N THR A 154 1.85 23.80 -45.17
CA THR A 154 1.11 23.79 -46.42
C THR A 154 1.05 25.26 -46.81
N ARG A 155 1.91 25.69 -47.74
CA ARG A 155 1.89 27.05 -48.28
C ARG A 155 0.63 27.13 -49.12
N VAL A 156 -0.48 27.45 -48.47
CA VAL A 156 -1.79 27.54 -49.10
C VAL A 156 -1.99 28.98 -49.52
N GLN A 157 -2.16 29.21 -50.82
CA GLN A 157 -2.52 30.54 -51.33
C GLN A 157 -3.91 30.92 -50.82
N CYS A 158 -4.03 32.09 -50.23
CA CYS A 158 -5.28 32.65 -49.73
C CYS A 158 -5.40 34.11 -50.17
N GLY A 159 -5.97 34.32 -51.36
CA GLY A 159 -5.97 35.64 -51.98
C GLY A 159 -4.55 36.16 -52.23
N LYS A 160 -4.23 37.30 -51.63
CA LYS A 160 -2.90 37.94 -51.68
C LYS A 160 -1.93 37.44 -50.60
N VAL A 161 -2.39 36.61 -49.66
CA VAL A 161 -1.60 36.07 -48.55
C VAL A 161 -1.28 34.60 -48.80
N VAL A 162 -0.12 34.13 -48.32
CA VAL A 162 0.22 32.70 -48.27
C VAL A 162 0.10 32.24 -46.83
N CYS A 163 -0.82 31.31 -46.55
CA CYS A 163 -0.94 30.69 -45.24
C CYS A 163 0.27 29.78 -45.00
N THR A 164 0.86 29.90 -43.82
CA THR A 164 2.01 29.10 -43.37
C THR A 164 1.66 28.37 -42.06
N ASN A 165 2.59 27.58 -41.52
CA ASN A 165 2.44 26.90 -40.23
C ASN A 165 1.23 25.95 -40.16
N GLY A 166 0.83 25.35 -41.29
CA GLY A 166 -0.29 24.40 -41.36
C GLY A 166 -1.68 25.04 -41.26
N ASN A 167 -1.78 26.36 -41.38
CA ASN A 167 -3.07 27.06 -41.46
C ASN A 167 -3.74 26.82 -42.83
N VAL A 168 -5.07 26.76 -42.82
CA VAL A 168 -5.90 26.65 -44.02
C VAL A 168 -6.41 28.03 -44.44
N CYS A 169 -6.67 28.21 -45.74
CA CYS A 169 -7.32 29.43 -46.22
C CYS A 169 -8.77 29.46 -45.73
N CYS A 170 -9.06 30.40 -44.84
CA CYS A 170 -10.41 30.63 -44.34
C CYS A 170 -11.18 31.52 -45.30
N ASN A 171 -10.61 32.68 -45.65
CA ASN A 171 -11.27 33.64 -46.53
C ASN A 171 -10.28 34.18 -47.56
N SER A 172 -10.43 33.75 -48.81
CA SER A 172 -9.57 34.15 -49.92
C SER A 172 -9.77 35.60 -50.35
N SER A 173 -10.96 36.18 -50.14
CA SER A 173 -11.22 37.60 -50.46
C SER A 173 -10.41 38.52 -49.55
N CYS A 174 -10.25 38.14 -48.29
CA CYS A 174 -9.56 38.94 -47.27
C CYS A 174 -8.14 38.44 -46.94
N GLY A 175 -7.70 37.32 -47.52
CA GLY A 175 -6.43 36.69 -47.20
C GLY A 175 -6.32 36.19 -45.75
N ILE A 176 -7.45 35.74 -45.16
CA ILE A 176 -7.50 35.29 -43.77
C ILE A 176 -7.15 33.81 -43.68
N CYS A 177 -6.12 33.49 -42.90
CA CYS A 177 -5.69 32.14 -42.58
C CYS A 177 -6.18 31.74 -41.18
N THR A 178 -6.62 30.49 -41.00
CA THR A 178 -7.07 29.96 -39.69
C THR A 178 -6.54 28.54 -39.48
N PRO A 179 -6.42 28.04 -38.23
CA PRO A 179 -6.10 26.65 -37.98
C PRO A 179 -7.13 25.69 -38.60
N PRO A 180 -6.75 24.45 -38.96
CA PRO A 180 -7.70 23.45 -39.45
C PRO A 180 -8.87 23.24 -38.49
N GLY A 181 -10.10 23.46 -38.95
CA GLY A 181 -11.33 23.36 -38.15
C GLY A 181 -11.67 24.60 -37.30
N GLY A 182 -10.90 25.68 -37.42
CA GLY A 182 -11.19 26.95 -36.78
C GLY A 182 -12.43 27.65 -37.35
N PHE A 183 -13.03 28.55 -36.55
CA PHE A 183 -14.13 29.39 -37.00
C PHE A 183 -13.66 30.40 -38.05
N CYS A 184 -14.52 30.68 -39.03
CA CYS A 184 -14.21 31.52 -40.17
C CYS A 184 -15.40 32.39 -40.56
N THR A 185 -15.14 33.66 -40.88
CA THR A 185 -16.15 34.60 -41.38
C THR A 185 -15.95 34.85 -42.88
N GLN A 186 -16.97 34.49 -43.67
CA GLN A 186 -16.96 34.64 -45.13
C GLN A 186 -17.47 36.03 -45.55
N GLN A 187 -16.67 37.05 -45.27
CA GLN A 187 -16.91 38.41 -45.74
C GLN A 187 -16.19 38.70 -47.06
N PHE A 188 -16.71 39.62 -47.85
CA PHE A 188 -16.01 40.13 -49.02
C PHE A 188 -15.19 41.36 -48.64
N CYS A 189 -13.89 41.31 -48.91
CA CYS A 189 -12.99 42.46 -48.78
C CYS A 189 -12.71 43.03 -50.17
N ALA A 190 -12.87 44.35 -50.32
CA ALA A 190 -12.42 45.05 -51.52
C ALA A 190 -10.89 44.99 -51.58
N SER A 191 -10.38 44.51 -52.70
CA SER A 191 -8.97 44.17 -52.93
C SER A 191 -8.08 45.36 -53.23
#